data_AF-A0A7W7RHZ6-F1
#
_entry.id   AF-A0A7W7RHZ6-F1
#
_cell.length_a   1.000
_cell.length_b   1.000
_cell.length_c   1.000
_cell.angle_alpha   90.00
_cell.angle_beta   90.00
_cell.angle_gamma   90.00
#
_symmetry.space_group_name_H-M   'P 1'
#
loop_
_entity.id
_entity.type
_entity.pdbx_description
1 polymer ?
#
loop_
_entity_poly.entity_id
_entity_poly.type
_entity_poly.pdbx_seq_one_letter_code
_entity_poly.pdbx_strand_id
1 'polypeptide(L)'
;MADSKADLAGSTGRGRAPWHLWLVGVLFLLLYAAGLYDYLMVLDLNEDYFASEGFGPAHLEYFSDYPVLPRVFWTIGIFTGVLAPVLLLLRLRWATWLALVAAVAQLALAVFTFGFMERWEVFGPATSLFDSGIIAFTFGLALYCHWMTRRGLLR
;
A
#
# COMPACT_ATOMS: atom_id res chain seq x y z
N MET A 1 -45.53 43.31 -8.92
CA MET A 1 -44.29 43.15 -9.72
C MET A 1 -43.14 43.26 -8.74
N ALA A 2 -42.74 42.23 -7.97
CA ALA A 2 -42.56 40.81 -8.30
C ALA A 2 -41.65 40.62 -9.51
N ASP A 3 -40.58 39.85 -9.29
CA ASP A 3 -39.58 39.30 -10.22
C ASP A 3 -38.48 40.21 -10.76
N SER A 4 -37.38 40.26 -10.00
CA SER A 4 -36.04 40.05 -10.56
C SER A 4 -35.01 39.80 -9.44
N LYS A 5 -35.29 38.81 -8.58
CA LYS A 5 -34.38 38.35 -7.51
C LYS A 5 -33.97 36.87 -7.62
N ALA A 6 -34.30 36.16 -8.70
CA ALA A 6 -34.25 34.69 -8.69
C ALA A 6 -33.18 34.00 -9.57
N ASP A 7 -32.67 34.57 -10.67
CA ASP A 7 -32.06 33.71 -11.71
C ASP A 7 -30.56 33.89 -12.01
N LEU A 8 -29.71 34.15 -11.00
CA LEU A 8 -28.26 33.89 -11.15
C LEU A 8 -27.72 32.86 -10.15
N ALA A 9 -28.60 31.96 -9.69
CA ALA A 9 -28.21 30.66 -9.18
C ALA A 9 -27.62 29.84 -10.34
N GLY A 10 -26.29 29.83 -10.47
CA GLY A 10 -25.69 29.30 -11.69
C GLY A 10 -24.24 28.82 -11.67
N SER A 11 -23.63 28.54 -10.52
CA SER A 11 -22.54 27.54 -10.45
C SER A 11 -22.28 27.13 -9.00
N THR A 12 -23.08 26.22 -8.46
CA THR A 12 -22.60 25.38 -7.37
C THR A 12 -21.44 24.57 -7.94
N GLY A 13 -20.21 25.05 -7.73
CA GLY A 13 -19.00 24.35 -8.10
C GLY A 13 -19.09 22.96 -7.51
N ARG A 14 -19.39 21.98 -8.36
CA ARG A 14 -19.45 20.57 -8.00
C ARG A 14 -18.08 20.25 -7.44
N GLY A 15 -17.96 20.18 -6.10
CA GLY A 15 -16.68 20.21 -5.40
C GLY A 15 -15.71 19.23 -6.05
N ARG A 16 -14.73 19.76 -6.79
CA ARG A 16 -13.77 18.93 -7.51
C ARG A 16 -13.03 18.11 -6.46
N ALA A 17 -12.93 16.80 -6.68
CA ALA A 17 -12.08 15.96 -5.84
C ALA A 17 -10.68 16.59 -5.83
N PRO A 18 -10.05 16.77 -4.66
CA PRO A 18 -8.79 17.48 -4.58
C PRO A 18 -7.72 16.72 -5.37
N TRP A 19 -6.87 17.45 -6.11
CA TRP A 19 -5.88 16.88 -7.02
C TRP A 19 -4.95 15.87 -6.32
N HIS A 20 -4.60 16.13 -5.05
CA HIS A 20 -3.72 15.28 -4.26
C HIS A 20 -4.29 13.88 -4.01
N LEU A 21 -5.63 13.70 -4.05
CA LEU A 21 -6.26 12.39 -3.92
C LEU A 21 -5.87 11.48 -5.10
N TRP A 22 -5.86 12.04 -6.31
CA TRP A 22 -5.45 11.33 -7.51
C TRP A 22 -3.96 11.03 -7.49
N LEU A 23 -3.12 12.02 -7.13
CA LEU A 23 -1.67 11.81 -7.04
C LEU A 23 -1.33 10.70 -6.04
N VAL A 24 -1.86 10.78 -4.82
CA VAL A 24 -1.61 9.78 -3.76
C VAL A 24 -2.13 8.41 -4.20
N GLY A 25 -3.34 8.34 -4.75
CA GLY A 25 -3.92 7.08 -5.22
C GLY A 25 -3.07 6.42 -6.31
N VAL A 26 -2.63 7.16 -7.34
CA VAL A 26 -1.79 6.62 -8.41
C VAL A 26 -0.42 6.21 -7.90
N LEU A 27 0.22 7.02 -7.06
CA LEU A 27 1.55 6.73 -6.51
C LEU A 27 1.54 5.43 -5.69
N PHE A 28 0.56 5.28 -4.78
CA PHE A 28 0.45 4.05 -4.00
C PHE A 28 0.02 2.86 -4.83
N LEU A 29 -0.81 3.05 -5.85
CA LEU A 29 -1.17 1.96 -6.76
C LEU A 29 0.06 1.43 -7.51
N LEU A 30 0.94 2.31 -7.98
CA LEU A 30 2.19 1.92 -8.64
C LEU A 30 3.15 1.22 -7.66
N LEU A 31 3.30 1.76 -6.46
CA LEU A 31 4.11 1.15 -5.40
C LEU A 31 3.66 -0.29 -5.10
N TYR A 32 2.36 -0.50 -4.89
CA TYR A 32 1.82 -1.82 -4.60
C TYR A 32 1.71 -2.74 -5.80
N ALA A 33 1.65 -2.20 -7.02
CA ALA A 33 1.79 -3.01 -8.23
C ALA A 33 3.21 -3.58 -8.35
N ALA A 34 4.24 -2.78 -8.04
CA ALA A 34 5.62 -3.27 -7.97
C ALA A 34 5.78 -4.31 -6.86
N GLY A 35 5.22 -4.07 -5.67
CA GLY A 35 5.22 -5.05 -4.57
C GLY A 35 4.45 -6.35 -4.90
N LEU A 36 3.36 -6.27 -5.67
CA LEU A 36 2.64 -7.46 -6.14
C LEU A 36 3.48 -8.26 -7.14
N TYR A 37 4.19 -7.58 -8.04
CA TYR A 37 5.11 -8.23 -8.96
C TYR A 37 6.24 -8.95 -8.20
N ASP A 38 6.91 -8.28 -7.27
CA ASP A 38 7.93 -8.86 -6.39
C ASP A 38 7.39 -10.10 -5.65
N TYR A 39 6.24 -9.96 -4.98
CA TYR A 39 5.58 -11.05 -4.27
C TYR A 39 5.36 -12.29 -5.14
N LEU A 40 4.88 -12.11 -6.37
CA LEU A 40 4.63 -13.22 -7.29
C LEU A 40 5.95 -13.88 -7.74
N MET A 41 6.95 -13.09 -8.10
CA MET A 41 8.25 -13.60 -8.55
C MET A 41 9.01 -14.31 -7.42
N VAL A 42 8.94 -13.79 -6.20
CA VAL A 42 9.61 -14.37 -5.03
C VAL A 42 8.98 -15.69 -4.63
N LEU A 43 7.65 -15.79 -4.58
CA LEU A 43 6.98 -17.04 -4.22
C LEU A 43 7.11 -18.13 -5.31
N ASP A 44 7.36 -17.73 -6.55
CA ASP A 44 7.68 -18.64 -7.65
C ASP A 44 9.17 -19.04 -7.68
N LEU A 45 9.99 -18.45 -6.79
CA LEU A 45 11.45 -18.60 -6.78
C LEU A 45 12.06 -18.34 -8.18
N ASN A 46 11.55 -17.32 -8.87
CA ASN A 46 11.91 -17.05 -10.25
C ASN A 46 13.40 -16.69 -10.38
N GLU A 47 14.19 -17.55 -11.03
CA GLU A 47 15.64 -17.42 -11.09
C GLU A 47 16.10 -16.11 -11.76
N ASP A 48 15.43 -15.72 -12.86
CA ASP A 48 15.76 -14.48 -13.59
C ASP A 48 15.50 -13.24 -12.73
N TYR A 49 14.39 -13.24 -11.98
CA TYR A 49 14.06 -12.17 -11.04
C TYR A 49 15.10 -12.06 -9.92
N PHE A 50 15.44 -13.18 -9.28
CA PHE A 50 16.45 -13.21 -8.22
C PHE A 50 17.81 -12.73 -8.74
N ALA A 51 18.21 -13.14 -9.94
CA ALA A 51 19.44 -12.66 -10.57
C ALA A 51 19.38 -11.14 -10.83
N SER A 52 18.24 -10.62 -11.28
CA SER A 52 18.07 -9.18 -11.55
C SER A 52 18.11 -8.30 -10.31
N GLU A 53 17.60 -8.80 -9.18
CA GLU A 53 17.64 -8.12 -7.87
C GLU A 53 18.97 -8.34 -7.13
N GLY A 54 19.90 -9.13 -7.70
CA GLY A 54 21.17 -9.48 -7.06
C GLY A 54 21.01 -10.41 -5.86
N PHE A 55 19.89 -11.14 -5.77
CA PHE A 55 19.63 -12.11 -4.73
C PHE A 55 20.51 -13.36 -4.91
N GLY A 56 21.42 -13.57 -3.95
CA GLY A 56 22.28 -14.74 -3.89
C GLY A 56 21.65 -15.98 -3.22
N PRO A 57 22.44 -17.06 -3.01
CA PRO A 57 21.95 -18.32 -2.44
C PRO A 57 21.22 -18.19 -1.10
N ALA A 58 21.66 -17.28 -0.23
CA ALA A 58 21.01 -17.03 1.07
C ALA A 58 19.55 -16.54 0.93
N HIS A 59 19.23 -15.76 -0.11
CA HIS A 59 17.87 -15.29 -0.37
C HIS A 59 16.98 -16.43 -0.88
N LEU A 60 17.53 -17.29 -1.75
CA LEU A 60 16.82 -18.48 -2.23
C LEU A 60 16.51 -19.43 -1.08
N GLU A 61 17.48 -19.70 -0.20
CA GLU A 61 17.29 -20.52 0.99
C GLU A 61 16.22 -19.91 1.91
N TYR A 62 16.26 -18.59 2.14
CA TYR A 62 15.29 -17.86 2.93
C TYR A 62 13.85 -18.04 2.44
N PHE A 63 13.62 -18.08 1.12
CA PHE A 63 12.28 -18.23 0.55
C PHE A 63 11.88 -19.67 0.18
N SER A 64 12.84 -20.59 0.03
CA SER A 64 12.58 -21.98 -0.35
C SER A 64 11.72 -22.73 0.69
N ASP A 65 11.92 -22.45 1.97
CA ASP A 65 11.08 -22.95 3.06
C ASP A 65 10.42 -21.79 3.84
N TYR A 66 9.84 -20.84 3.10
CA TYR A 66 9.27 -19.64 3.73
C TYR A 66 8.08 -19.98 4.63
N PRO A 67 8.11 -19.66 5.95
CA PRO A 67 7.08 -20.10 6.88
C PRO A 67 5.68 -19.57 6.51
N VAL A 68 4.65 -20.36 6.81
CA VAL A 68 3.26 -20.03 6.41
C VAL A 68 2.77 -18.74 7.05
N LEU A 69 3.10 -18.49 8.33
CA LEU A 69 2.62 -17.32 9.06
C LEU A 69 3.09 -15.98 8.45
N PRO A 70 4.40 -15.72 8.23
CA PRO A 70 4.84 -14.51 7.54
C PRO A 70 4.33 -14.46 6.10
N ARG A 71 4.22 -15.60 5.40
CA ARG A 71 3.60 -15.65 4.06
C ARG A 71 2.18 -15.08 4.07
N VAL A 72 1.34 -15.49 5.02
CA VAL A 72 -0.04 -14.99 5.16
C VAL A 72 -0.06 -13.47 5.40
N PHE A 73 0.79 -12.96 6.29
CA PHE A 73 0.88 -11.52 6.53
C PHE A 73 1.32 -10.76 5.27
N TRP A 74 2.29 -11.30 4.53
CA TRP A 74 2.75 -10.71 3.28
C TRP A 74 1.64 -10.67 2.23
N THR A 75 0.95 -11.79 2.01
CA THR A 75 -0.19 -11.87 1.09
C THR A 75 -1.26 -10.85 1.47
N ILE A 76 -1.69 -10.80 2.74
CA ILE A 76 -2.70 -9.83 3.18
C ILE A 76 -2.23 -8.39 2.94
N GLY A 77 -0.97 -8.09 3.29
CA GLY A 77 -0.35 -6.78 3.10
C GLY A 77 -0.39 -6.32 1.64
N ILE A 78 0.02 -7.18 0.72
CA ILE A 78 0.05 -6.88 -0.72
C ILE A 78 -1.35 -6.67 -1.28
N PHE A 79 -2.27 -7.62 -1.07
CA PHE A 79 -3.60 -7.54 -1.68
C PHE A 79 -4.42 -6.37 -1.13
N THR A 80 -4.40 -6.15 0.19
CA THR A 80 -5.10 -5.00 0.77
C THR A 80 -4.40 -3.67 0.44
N GLY A 81 -3.09 -3.70 0.27
CA GLY A 81 -2.28 -2.56 -0.17
C GLY A 81 -2.50 -2.16 -1.63
N VAL A 82 -2.81 -3.10 -2.53
CA VAL A 82 -3.28 -2.81 -3.90
C VAL A 82 -4.71 -2.26 -3.89
N LEU A 83 -5.60 -2.89 -3.12
CA LEU A 83 -7.01 -2.50 -3.08
C LEU A 83 -7.23 -1.13 -2.43
N ALA A 84 -6.44 -0.75 -1.42
CA ALA A 84 -6.56 0.53 -0.74
C ALA A 84 -6.47 1.77 -1.68
N PRO A 85 -5.41 1.95 -2.50
CA PRO A 85 -5.33 3.04 -3.47
C PRO A 85 -6.38 2.94 -4.58
N VAL A 86 -6.79 1.73 -4.99
CA VAL A 86 -7.94 1.56 -5.92
C VAL A 86 -9.21 2.15 -5.31
N LEU A 87 -9.55 1.77 -4.07
CA LEU A 87 -10.71 2.31 -3.38
C LEU A 87 -10.58 3.81 -3.09
N LEU A 88 -9.36 4.31 -2.83
CA LEU A 88 -9.09 5.73 -2.68
C LEU A 88 -9.43 6.48 -3.98
N LEU A 89 -8.98 6.01 -5.14
CA LEU A 89 -9.28 6.59 -6.45
C LEU A 89 -10.78 6.53 -6.78
N LEU A 90 -11.46 5.45 -6.37
CA LEU A 90 -12.92 5.31 -6.44
C LEU A 90 -13.67 6.13 -5.38
N ARG A 91 -12.94 6.78 -4.47
CA ARG A 91 -13.45 7.62 -3.38
C ARG A 91 -14.39 6.88 -2.43
N LEU A 92 -14.03 5.64 -2.07
CA LEU A 92 -14.79 4.78 -1.15
C LEU A 92 -14.16 4.79 0.25
N ARG A 93 -14.98 4.94 1.30
CA ARG A 93 -14.53 5.00 2.71
C ARG A 93 -13.78 3.75 3.17
N TRP A 94 -14.00 2.62 2.50
CA TRP A 94 -13.31 1.35 2.75
C TRP A 94 -11.80 1.42 2.49
N ALA A 95 -11.33 2.42 1.73
CA ALA A 95 -9.89 2.66 1.53
C ALA A 95 -9.14 2.83 2.86
N THR A 96 -9.76 3.45 3.87
CA THR A 96 -9.15 3.60 5.20
C THR A 96 -8.88 2.25 5.86
N TRP A 97 -9.87 1.35 5.83
CA TRP A 97 -9.74 0.04 6.47
C TRP A 97 -8.72 -0.85 5.77
N LEU A 98 -8.74 -0.88 4.43
CA LEU A 98 -7.76 -1.68 3.68
C LEU A 98 -6.33 -1.14 3.83
N ALA A 99 -6.14 0.18 3.83
CA ALA A 99 -4.83 0.76 4.08
C ALA A 99 -4.31 0.42 5.50
N LEU A 100 -5.20 0.43 6.50
CA LEU A 100 -4.84 0.05 7.87
C LEU A 100 -4.50 -1.44 7.98
N VAL A 101 -5.29 -2.33 7.36
CA VAL A 101 -5.00 -3.77 7.31
C VAL A 101 -3.66 -4.02 6.63
N ALA A 102 -3.38 -3.35 5.51
CA ALA A 102 -2.10 -3.45 4.82
C ALA A 102 -0.93 -3.02 5.72
N ALA A 103 -1.07 -1.89 6.43
CA ALA A 103 -0.03 -1.38 7.32
C ALA A 103 0.23 -2.33 8.50
N VAL A 104 -0.82 -2.84 9.15
CA VAL A 104 -0.70 -3.77 10.28
C VAL A 104 -0.15 -5.12 9.85
N ALA A 105 -0.57 -5.64 8.70
CA ALA A 105 -0.05 -6.90 8.17
C ALA A 105 1.45 -6.81 7.85
N GLN A 106 1.90 -5.71 7.22
CA GLN A 106 3.32 -5.51 6.98
C GLN A 106 4.12 -5.27 8.27
N LEU A 107 3.53 -4.59 9.27
CA LEU A 107 4.17 -4.46 10.58
C LEU A 107 4.33 -5.83 11.25
N ALA A 108 3.31 -6.69 11.21
CA ALA A 108 3.37 -8.04 11.74
C ALA A 108 4.41 -8.89 11.00
N LEU A 109 4.47 -8.78 9.67
CA LEU A 109 5.50 -9.40 8.84
C LEU A 109 6.89 -8.94 9.23
N ALA A 110 7.11 -7.64 9.41
CA ALA A 110 8.39 -7.08 9.82
C ALA A 110 8.79 -7.60 11.21
N VAL A 111 7.91 -7.52 12.20
CA VAL A 111 8.17 -8.05 13.55
C VAL A 111 8.58 -9.52 13.49
N PHE A 112 7.90 -10.32 12.68
CA PHE A 112 8.23 -11.74 12.52
C PHE A 112 9.59 -11.93 11.85
N THR A 113 9.82 -11.29 10.71
CA THR A 113 11.03 -11.52 9.90
C THR A 113 12.29 -10.93 10.52
N PHE A 114 12.22 -9.75 11.13
CA PHE A 114 13.33 -9.17 11.88
C PHE A 114 13.59 -9.90 13.20
N GLY A 115 12.54 -10.39 13.87
CA GLY A 115 12.68 -11.04 15.18
C GLY A 115 13.08 -12.52 15.10
N PHE A 116 12.67 -13.24 14.05
CA PHE A 116 12.77 -14.69 14.00
C PHE A 116 13.39 -15.25 12.71
N MET A 117 13.69 -14.41 11.71
CA MET A 117 14.23 -14.86 10.42
C MET A 117 15.51 -14.14 9.99
N GLU A 118 16.19 -13.43 10.88
CA GLU A 118 17.49 -12.79 10.57
C GLU A 118 17.43 -11.91 9.30
N ARG A 119 16.31 -11.18 9.13
CA ARG A 119 16.06 -10.36 7.92
C ARG A 119 17.20 -9.37 7.66
N TRP A 120 17.80 -8.83 8.72
CA TRP A 120 18.88 -7.85 8.60
C TRP A 120 20.15 -8.46 8.01
N GLU A 121 20.47 -9.67 8.42
CA GLU A 121 21.64 -10.44 7.98
C GLU A 121 21.47 -10.91 6.54
N VAL A 122 20.26 -11.35 6.17
CA VAL A 122 19.98 -11.89 4.83
C VAL A 122 19.87 -10.79 3.78
N PHE A 123 19.10 -9.72 4.04
CA PHE A 123 18.79 -8.67 3.06
C PHE A 123 19.67 -7.42 3.20
N GLY A 124 20.43 -7.33 4.29
CA GLY A 124 21.25 -6.18 4.62
C GLY A 124 20.46 -4.96 5.13
N PRO A 125 21.17 -3.94 5.66
CA PRO A 125 20.56 -2.75 6.24
C PRO A 125 19.73 -1.93 5.25
N ALA A 126 20.19 -1.78 4.01
CA ALA A 126 19.56 -0.89 3.03
C ALA A 126 18.15 -1.36 2.66
N THR A 127 18.01 -2.63 2.27
CA THR A 127 16.73 -3.27 1.94
C THR A 127 15.80 -3.31 3.15
N SER A 128 16.34 -3.69 4.32
CA SER A 128 15.60 -3.70 5.58
C SER A 128 15.00 -2.33 5.95
N LEU A 129 15.76 -1.26 5.74
CA LEU A 129 15.29 0.12 5.98
C LEU A 129 14.28 0.56 4.92
N PHE A 130 14.47 0.16 3.67
CA PHE A 130 13.51 0.42 2.60
C PHE A 130 12.14 -0.18 2.91
N ASP A 131 12.08 -1.45 3.34
CA ASP A 131 10.83 -2.12 3.75
C ASP A 131 10.17 -1.40 4.93
N SER A 132 10.97 -1.01 5.91
CA SER A 132 10.50 -0.22 7.06
C SER A 132 9.92 1.11 6.62
N GLY A 133 10.49 1.72 5.58
CA GLY A 133 9.96 2.89 4.90
C GLY A 133 8.59 2.63 4.27
N ILE A 134 8.40 1.52 3.55
CA ILE A 134 7.11 1.16 2.95
C ILE A 134 6.03 1.00 4.03
N ILE A 135 6.36 0.41 5.18
CA ILE A 135 5.44 0.29 6.32
C ILE A 135 5.00 1.67 6.80
N ALA A 136 5.96 2.57 7.05
CA ALA A 136 5.68 3.94 7.50
C ALA A 136 4.82 4.71 6.47
N PHE A 137 5.13 4.59 5.18
CA PHE A 137 4.35 5.17 4.10
C PHE A 137 2.93 4.63 4.05
N THR A 138 2.74 3.33 4.27
CA THR A 138 1.43 2.69 4.29
C THR A 138 0.59 3.15 5.50
N PHE A 139 1.20 3.32 6.66
CA PHE A 139 0.55 3.99 7.79
C PHE A 139 0.15 5.44 7.43
N GLY A 140 1.03 6.16 6.72
CA GLY A 140 0.72 7.48 6.16
C GLY A 140 -0.51 7.47 5.24
N LEU A 141 -0.63 6.48 4.35
CA LEU A 141 -1.81 6.28 3.51
C LEU A 141 -3.06 6.04 4.35
N ALA A 142 -2.99 5.18 5.38
CA ALA A 142 -4.13 4.89 6.25
C ALA A 142 -4.62 6.17 6.97
N LEU A 143 -3.70 6.96 7.52
CA LEU A 143 -3.99 8.26 8.15
C LEU A 143 -4.58 9.26 7.15
N TYR A 144 -4.01 9.34 5.96
CA TYR A 144 -4.51 10.20 4.89
C TYR A 144 -5.94 9.82 4.46
N CYS A 145 -6.21 8.55 4.20
CA CYS A 145 -7.54 8.04 3.87
C CYS A 145 -8.53 8.33 5.00
N HIS A 146 -8.15 8.10 6.26
CA HIS A 146 -8.98 8.42 7.42
C HIS A 146 -9.37 9.90 7.48
N TRP A 147 -8.40 10.79 7.25
CA TRP A 147 -8.66 12.24 7.23
C TRP A 147 -9.55 12.65 6.05
N MET A 148 -9.37 12.05 4.86
CA MET A 148 -10.26 12.26 3.71
C MET A 148 -11.69 11.76 3.97
N THR A 149 -11.86 10.61 4.63
CA THR A 149 -13.17 10.10 5.07
C THR A 149 -13.84 11.07 6.04
N ARG A 150 -13.12 11.56 7.05
CA ARG A 150 -13.64 12.54 8.02
C ARG A 150 -14.05 13.88 7.38
N ARG A 151 -13.45 14.24 6.24
CA ARG A 151 -13.81 15.43 5.45
C ARG A 151 -14.96 15.19 4.48
N GLY A 152 -15.54 13.99 4.45
CA GLY A 152 -16.61 13.63 3.51
C GLY A 152 -16.15 13.51 2.05
N LEU A 153 -14.83 13.39 1.82
CA LEU A 153 -14.26 13.23 0.48
C LEU A 153 -14.27 11.78 0.00
N LEU A 154 -14.27 10.82 0.93
CA LEU A 154 -14.53 9.40 0.67
C LEU A 154 -15.94 9.04 1.15
N ARG A 155 -16.69 8.32 0.32
CA ARG A 155 -18.12 8.02 0.51
C ARG A 155 -18.37 6.62 1.05
#